data_AF-A0A831NXC5-F1
#
_entry.id   AF-A0A831NXC5-F1
#
_cell.length_a   1.000
_cell.length_b   1.000
_cell.length_c   1.000
_cell.angle_alpha   90.00
_cell.angle_beta   90.00
_cell.angle_gamma   90.00
#
_symmetry.space_group_name_H-M   'P 1'
#
loop_
_entity.id
_entity.type
_entity.pdbx_description
1 polymer ?
#
loop_
_entity_poly.entity_id
_entity_poly.type
_entity_poly.pdbx_seq_one_letter_code
_entity_poly.pdbx_strand_id
1 'polypeptide(L)'
;FNKEKKYERLYLMLTEKCEDPELNRTLDSLSAETVLKTARFGLIMSLLGFASDSRFLEIMSCLIKLFPKYSTKLYKLAKIFIALEIAKKVSEGVIKNRFEKEALKQALCMKINSPKVAPSDKMIYQIAKYYFGVSEEQAFQVLNVKDSILAKI
;
A
#
# COMPACT_ATOMS: atom_id res chain seq x y z
N PHE A 1 5.51 21.12 11.03
CA PHE A 1 6.48 21.72 10.08
C PHE A 1 7.90 21.14 10.10
N ASN A 2 8.77 21.36 11.09
CA ASN A 2 10.19 20.97 10.93
C ASN A 2 10.43 19.44 10.83
N LYS A 3 9.60 18.63 11.53
CA LYS A 3 9.65 17.16 11.44
C LYS A 3 9.03 16.60 10.14
N GLU A 4 8.00 17.23 9.59
CA GLU A 4 7.39 16.80 8.31
C GLU A 4 8.32 17.03 7.14
N LYS A 5 9.02 18.17 7.10
CA LYS A 5 10.08 18.44 6.12
C LYS A 5 11.18 17.37 6.15
N LYS A 6 11.45 16.75 7.31
CA LYS A 6 12.40 15.64 7.42
C LYS A 6 11.89 14.38 6.71
N TYR A 7 10.62 14.01 6.90
CA TYR A 7 10.03 12.83 6.26
C TYR A 7 9.87 13.01 4.76
N GLU A 8 9.48 14.21 4.33
CA GLU A 8 9.43 14.60 2.93
C GLU A 8 10.80 14.48 2.26
N ARG A 9 11.84 15.11 2.84
CA ARG A 9 13.22 14.99 2.32
C ARG A 9 13.67 13.56 2.22
N LEU A 10 13.41 12.75 3.25
CA LEU A 10 13.79 11.34 3.24
C LEU A 10 13.04 10.56 2.16
N TYR A 11 11.75 10.83 1.96
CA TYR A 11 10.94 10.23 0.90
C TYR A 11 11.48 10.60 -0.49
N LEU A 12 11.80 11.87 -0.72
CA LEU A 12 12.39 12.34 -1.98
C LEU A 12 13.78 11.71 -2.23
N MET A 13 14.63 11.62 -1.19
CA MET A 13 15.92 10.92 -1.29
C MET A 13 15.74 9.43 -1.66
N LEU A 14 14.79 8.73 -1.03
CA LEU A 14 14.49 7.33 -1.35
C LEU A 14 13.94 7.18 -2.77
N THR A 15 13.24 8.20 -3.26
CA THR A 15 12.72 8.25 -4.64
C THR A 15 13.91 8.30 -5.61
N GLU A 16 14.88 9.18 -5.39
CA GLU A 16 16.00 9.38 -6.32
C GLU A 16 17.09 8.30 -6.24
N LYS A 17 17.34 7.75 -5.05
CA LYS A 17 18.58 7.03 -4.72
C LYS A 17 18.38 5.67 -4.06
N CYS A 18 17.23 5.01 -4.22
CA CYS A 18 16.94 3.74 -3.54
C CYS A 18 18.04 2.66 -3.68
N GLU A 19 18.77 2.64 -4.80
CA GLU A 19 19.81 1.65 -5.08
C GLU A 19 21.24 2.15 -4.78
N ASP A 20 21.39 3.38 -4.27
CA ASP A 20 22.68 4.01 -3.98
C ASP A 20 23.32 3.41 -2.70
N PRO A 21 24.49 2.75 -2.79
CA PRO A 21 25.17 2.16 -1.63
C PRO A 21 25.55 3.17 -0.54
N GLU A 22 25.76 4.45 -0.89
CA GLU A 22 26.06 5.50 0.10
C GLU A 22 24.84 5.89 0.92
N LEU A 23 23.64 5.76 0.34
CA LEU A 23 22.39 6.00 1.04
C LEU A 23 22.21 5.00 2.19
N ASN A 24 22.62 3.74 2.01
CA ASN A 24 22.49 2.68 3.03
C ASN A 24 23.23 3.05 4.33
N ARG A 25 24.45 3.59 4.22
CA ARG A 25 25.23 4.03 5.39
C ARG A 25 24.57 5.18 6.15
N THR A 26 23.93 6.09 5.42
CA THR A 26 23.21 7.24 6.01
C THR A 26 21.89 6.81 6.67
N LEU A 27 21.31 5.71 6.18
CA LEU A 27 20.00 5.21 6.59
C LEU A 27 20.06 4.25 7.78
N ASP A 28 21.17 3.52 7.98
CA ASP A 28 21.31 2.53 9.06
C ASP A 28 21.07 3.10 10.48
N SER A 29 21.28 4.41 10.69
CA SER A 29 21.06 5.07 11.99
C SER A 29 19.61 5.54 12.22
N LEU A 30 18.68 5.32 11.29
CA LEU A 30 17.33 5.85 11.41
C LEU A 30 16.47 5.06 12.42
N SER A 31 15.74 5.80 13.25
CA SER A 31 14.77 5.22 14.17
C SER A 31 13.58 4.60 13.43
N ALA A 32 12.98 3.56 14.04
CA ALA A 32 11.74 2.94 13.57
C ALA A 32 10.64 3.98 13.31
N GLU A 33 10.54 4.98 14.18
CA GLU A 33 9.56 6.06 14.04
C GLU A 33 9.78 6.85 12.75
N THR A 34 11.03 7.22 12.44
CA THR A 34 11.37 8.00 11.25
C THR A 34 11.04 7.22 9.98
N VAL A 35 11.45 5.95 9.93
CA VAL A 35 11.18 5.06 8.77
C VAL A 35 9.68 4.91 8.54
N LEU A 36 8.90 4.62 9.59
CA LEU A 36 7.46 4.40 9.48
C LEU A 36 6.68 5.69 9.16
N LYS A 37 7.11 6.85 9.68
CA LYS A 37 6.49 8.13 9.33
C LYS A 37 6.81 8.54 7.89
N THR A 38 8.00 8.25 7.40
CA THR A 38 8.37 8.46 5.98
C THR A 38 7.55 7.57 5.06
N ALA A 39 7.39 6.30 5.42
CA ALA A 39 6.51 5.39 4.67
C ALA A 39 5.05 5.89 4.67
N ARG A 40 4.53 6.38 5.80
CA ARG A 40 3.17 6.97 5.86
C ARG A 40 3.05 8.26 5.06
N PHE A 41 4.08 9.10 5.03
CA PHE A 41 4.11 10.29 4.20
C PHE A 41 3.95 9.91 2.72
N GLY A 42 4.74 8.95 2.25
CA GLY A 42 4.61 8.42 0.88
C GLY A 42 3.23 7.86 0.55
N LEU A 43 2.62 7.15 1.51
CA LEU A 43 1.24 6.65 1.37
C LEU A 43 0.27 7.79 1.12
N ILE A 44 0.29 8.82 1.97
CA ILE A 44 -0.62 9.98 1.88
C ILE A 44 -0.41 10.71 0.54
N MET A 45 0.85 10.94 0.15
CA MET A 45 1.17 11.57 -1.13
C MET A 45 0.58 10.83 -2.32
N SER A 46 0.63 9.49 -2.30
CA SER A 46 0.09 8.66 -3.38
C SER A 46 -1.44 8.68 -3.39
N LEU A 47 -2.07 8.56 -2.22
CA LEU A 47 -3.53 8.63 -2.10
C LEU A 47 -4.10 9.98 -2.57
N LEU A 48 -3.37 11.07 -2.37
CA LEU A 48 -3.74 12.41 -2.82
C LEU A 48 -3.40 12.67 -4.31
N GLY A 49 -2.78 11.71 -5.00
CA GLY A 49 -2.42 11.84 -6.41
C GLY A 49 -1.16 12.68 -6.68
N PHE A 50 -0.38 13.00 -5.65
CA PHE A 50 0.90 13.71 -5.81
C PHE A 50 2.07 12.79 -6.22
N ALA A 51 1.88 11.47 -6.09
CA ALA A 51 2.83 10.46 -6.54
C ALA A 51 2.07 9.30 -7.20
N SER A 52 2.67 8.64 -8.19
CA SER A 52 2.06 7.47 -8.82
C SER A 52 2.09 6.25 -7.89
N ASP A 53 1.10 5.37 -8.03
CA ASP A 53 0.97 4.16 -7.21
C ASP A 53 2.15 3.20 -7.36
N SER A 54 2.77 3.18 -8.55
CA SER A 54 4.01 2.44 -8.79
C SER A 54 5.12 2.92 -7.89
N ARG A 55 5.25 4.23 -7.74
CA ARG A 55 6.37 4.85 -7.06
C ARG A 55 6.37 4.57 -5.58
N PHE A 56 5.19 4.58 -4.95
CA PHE A 56 5.09 4.23 -3.54
C PHE A 56 5.49 2.77 -3.27
N LEU A 57 5.02 1.83 -4.10
CA LEU A 57 5.34 0.41 -3.91
C LEU A 57 6.83 0.12 -4.12
N GLU A 58 7.50 0.82 -5.04
CA GLU A 58 8.96 0.78 -5.21
C GLU A 58 9.68 1.26 -3.94
N ILE A 59 9.27 2.40 -3.37
CA ILE A 59 9.84 2.93 -2.13
C ILE A 59 9.59 1.98 -0.96
N MET A 60 8.42 1.36 -0.89
CA MET A 60 8.12 0.35 0.12
C MET A 60 9.05 -0.87 -0.02
N SER A 61 9.27 -1.36 -1.24
CA SER A 61 10.23 -2.42 -1.54
C SER A 61 11.63 -2.04 -1.04
N CYS A 62 12.05 -0.80 -1.30
CA CYS A 62 13.31 -0.22 -0.82
C CYS A 62 13.41 -0.27 0.71
N LEU A 63 12.43 0.32 1.40
CA LEU A 63 12.42 0.41 2.86
C LEU A 63 12.40 -0.97 3.52
N ILE A 64 11.75 -1.96 2.92
CA ILE A 64 11.72 -3.33 3.42
C ILE A 64 13.10 -3.99 3.33
N LYS A 65 13.82 -3.76 2.23
CA LYS A 65 15.20 -4.26 2.04
C LYS A 65 16.19 -3.58 2.98
N LEU A 66 16.09 -2.27 3.13
CA LEU A 66 17.00 -1.45 3.95
C LEU A 66 16.74 -1.60 5.45
N PHE A 67 15.49 -1.82 5.84
CA PHE A 67 15.10 -1.95 7.24
C PHE A 67 14.37 -3.27 7.53
N PRO A 68 15.03 -4.44 7.40
CA PRO A 68 14.40 -5.74 7.65
C PRO A 68 13.77 -5.85 9.04
N LYS A 69 14.37 -5.19 10.05
CA LYS A 69 13.86 -5.09 11.42
C LYS A 69 12.45 -4.51 11.51
N TYR A 70 12.05 -3.67 10.56
CA TYR A 70 10.74 -3.02 10.50
C TYR A 70 9.82 -3.59 9.41
N SER A 71 10.29 -4.60 8.68
CA SER A 71 9.59 -5.19 7.53
C SER A 71 8.15 -5.57 7.84
N THR A 72 7.84 -6.17 9.00
CA THR A 72 6.47 -6.53 9.38
C THR A 72 5.52 -5.31 9.37
N LYS A 73 5.97 -4.16 9.88
CA LYS A 73 5.16 -2.93 9.91
C LYS A 73 5.06 -2.31 8.51
N LEU A 74 6.13 -2.38 7.73
CA LEU A 74 6.16 -1.91 6.33
C LEU A 74 5.25 -2.76 5.43
N TYR A 75 5.27 -4.08 5.55
CA TYR A 75 4.36 -4.98 4.84
C TYR A 75 2.90 -4.69 5.17
N LYS A 76 2.57 -4.38 6.42
CA LYS A 76 1.21 -3.96 6.80
C LYS A 76 0.81 -2.67 6.09
N LEU A 77 1.70 -1.68 6.02
CA LEU A 77 1.41 -0.42 5.35
C LEU A 77 1.23 -0.60 3.83
N ALA A 78 2.10 -1.38 3.18
CA ALA A 78 1.97 -1.73 1.78
C ALA A 78 0.66 -2.49 1.50
N LYS A 79 0.28 -3.43 2.37
CA LYS A 79 -0.99 -4.15 2.28
C LYS A 79 -2.19 -3.21 2.34
N ILE A 80 -2.16 -2.23 3.25
CA ILE A 80 -3.21 -1.21 3.35
C ILE A 80 -3.31 -0.40 2.05
N PHE A 81 -2.16 0.02 1.50
CA PHE A 81 -2.13 0.73 0.23
C PHE A 81 -2.74 -0.07 -0.92
N ILE A 82 -2.32 -1.33 -1.09
CA ILE A 82 -2.85 -2.20 -2.15
C ILE A 82 -4.36 -2.39 -1.98
N ALA A 83 -4.84 -2.55 -0.75
CA ALA A 83 -6.26 -2.69 -0.48
C ALA A 83 -7.06 -1.40 -0.79
N LEU A 84 -6.52 -0.23 -0.46
CA LEU A 84 -7.08 1.08 -0.82
C LEU A 84 -7.16 1.25 -2.33
N GLU A 85 -6.09 0.92 -3.03
CA GLU A 85 -6.01 1.09 -4.49
C GLU A 85 -7.01 0.18 -5.22
N ILE A 86 -7.12 -1.08 -4.80
CA ILE A 86 -8.13 -1.98 -5.37
C ILE A 86 -9.54 -1.47 -5.03
N ALA A 87 -9.80 -1.07 -3.79
CA ALA A 87 -11.11 -0.59 -3.37
C ALA A 87 -11.55 0.67 -4.14
N LYS A 88 -10.63 1.61 -4.35
CA LYS A 88 -10.84 2.81 -5.16
C LYS A 88 -11.25 2.44 -6.59
N LYS A 89 -10.50 1.56 -7.25
CA LYS A 89 -10.81 1.14 -8.63
C LYS A 89 -12.11 0.33 -8.76
N VAL A 90 -12.49 -0.39 -7.70
CA VAL A 90 -13.84 -0.99 -7.63
C VAL A 90 -14.89 0.10 -7.57
N SER A 91 -14.71 1.12 -6.73
CA SER A 91 -15.68 2.22 -6.61
C SER A 91 -15.82 3.05 -7.88
N GLU A 92 -14.74 3.21 -8.63
CA GLU A 92 -14.70 3.90 -9.91
C GLU A 92 -15.24 3.04 -11.07
N GLY A 93 -15.57 1.77 -10.83
CA GLY A 93 -16.05 0.84 -11.85
C GLY A 93 -14.98 0.43 -12.88
N VAL A 94 -13.70 0.71 -12.59
CA VAL A 94 -12.54 0.29 -13.41
C VAL A 94 -12.33 -1.21 -13.29
N ILE A 95 -12.53 -1.76 -12.10
CA ILE A 95 -12.51 -3.21 -11.85
C ILE A 95 -13.95 -3.70 -11.73
N LYS A 96 -14.34 -4.59 -12.63
CA LYS A 96 -15.74 -5.04 -12.78
C LYS A 96 -15.95 -6.49 -12.38
N ASN A 97 -14.87 -7.27 -12.29
CA ASN A 97 -14.98 -8.70 -12.00
C ASN A 97 -13.79 -9.23 -11.19
N ARG A 98 -13.95 -10.46 -10.71
CA ARG A 98 -12.97 -11.15 -9.86
C ARG A 98 -11.61 -11.31 -10.55
N PHE A 99 -11.60 -11.56 -11.86
CA PHE A 99 -10.38 -11.80 -12.64
C PHE A 99 -9.52 -10.53 -12.71
N GLU A 100 -10.11 -9.41 -13.11
CA GLU A 100 -9.46 -8.09 -13.14
C GLU A 100 -8.89 -7.72 -11.76
N LYS A 101 -9.66 -7.96 -10.70
CA LYS A 101 -9.20 -7.73 -9.33
C LYS A 101 -8.00 -8.58 -8.95
N GLU A 102 -8.00 -9.87 -9.28
CA GLU A 102 -6.85 -10.75 -9.01
C GLU A 102 -5.63 -10.32 -9.81
N ALA A 103 -5.80 -10.00 -11.10
CA ALA A 103 -4.71 -9.53 -11.96
C ALA A 103 -4.05 -8.26 -11.38
N LEU A 104 -4.86 -7.26 -10.98
CA LEU A 104 -4.34 -6.05 -10.35
C LEU A 104 -3.67 -6.35 -9.01
N LYS A 105 -4.30 -7.16 -8.15
CA LYS A 105 -3.72 -7.52 -6.85
C LYS A 105 -2.35 -8.16 -7.02
N GLN A 106 -2.19 -9.08 -7.97
CA GLN A 106 -0.90 -9.72 -8.27
C GLN A 106 0.11 -8.70 -8.81
N ALA A 107 -0.29 -7.86 -9.77
CA ALA A 107 0.57 -6.83 -10.34
C ALA A 107 1.11 -5.85 -9.28
N LEU A 108 0.27 -5.43 -8.33
CA LEU A 108 0.68 -4.58 -7.22
C LEU A 108 1.59 -5.32 -6.22
N CYS A 109 1.30 -6.58 -5.90
CA CYS A 109 2.13 -7.37 -4.99
C CYS A 109 3.53 -7.66 -5.59
N MET A 110 3.62 -7.87 -6.90
CA MET A 110 4.89 -8.11 -7.61
C MET A 110 5.89 -6.96 -7.44
N LYS A 111 5.42 -5.71 -7.30
CA LYS A 111 6.31 -4.55 -7.09
C LYS A 111 7.13 -4.61 -5.80
N ILE A 112 6.64 -5.34 -4.80
CA ILE A 112 7.34 -5.57 -3.52
C ILE A 112 7.99 -6.97 -3.47
N ASN A 113 7.65 -7.84 -4.43
CA ASN A 113 8.12 -9.23 -4.49
C ASN A 113 7.91 -10.00 -3.17
N SER A 114 6.74 -9.84 -2.54
CA SER A 114 6.43 -10.51 -1.27
C SER A 114 4.96 -10.88 -1.14
N PRO A 115 4.60 -12.15 -0.87
CA PRO A 115 3.21 -12.54 -0.67
C PRO A 115 2.60 -11.93 0.61
N LYS A 116 3.45 -11.46 1.54
CA LYS A 116 3.01 -10.85 2.81
C LYS A 116 2.19 -9.57 2.61
N VAL A 117 2.33 -8.90 1.46
CA VAL A 117 1.59 -7.67 1.15
C VAL A 117 0.22 -7.91 0.55
N ALA A 118 -0.11 -9.14 0.14
CA ALA A 118 -1.42 -9.43 -0.42
C ALA A 118 -2.54 -9.16 0.61
N PRO A 119 -3.49 -8.25 0.29
CA PRO A 119 -4.67 -8.05 1.13
C PRO A 119 -5.68 -9.18 0.92
N SER A 120 -6.47 -9.46 1.96
CA SER A 120 -7.63 -10.35 1.82
C SER A 120 -8.79 -9.61 1.16
N ASP A 121 -9.65 -10.35 0.46
CA ASP A 121 -10.86 -9.77 -0.14
C ASP A 121 -11.76 -9.11 0.92
N LYS A 122 -11.78 -9.65 2.14
CA LYS A 122 -12.48 -9.04 3.29
C LYS A 122 -11.94 -7.65 3.65
N MET A 123 -10.63 -7.48 3.63
CA MET A 123 -10.02 -6.17 3.91
C MET A 123 -10.37 -5.16 2.81
N ILE A 124 -10.28 -5.59 1.55
CA ILE A 124 -10.67 -4.76 0.39
C ILE A 124 -12.15 -4.39 0.49
N TYR A 125 -13.02 -5.34 0.84
CA TYR A 125 -14.45 -5.13 1.03
C TYR A 125 -14.73 -4.05 2.08
N GLN A 126 -14.12 -4.17 3.27
CA GLN A 126 -14.31 -3.20 4.34
C GLN A 126 -13.93 -1.78 3.89
N ILE A 127 -12.83 -1.65 3.15
CA ILE A 127 -12.39 -0.36 2.64
C ILE A 127 -13.36 0.15 1.57
N ALA A 128 -13.69 -0.67 0.57
CA ALA A 128 -14.62 -0.31 -0.49
C ALA A 128 -15.98 0.14 0.05
N LYS A 129 -16.54 -0.62 1.01
CA LYS A 129 -17.85 -0.35 1.60
C LYS A 129 -17.85 0.92 2.46
N TYR A 130 -16.91 1.02 3.40
CA TYR A 130 -16.96 2.06 4.44
C TYR A 130 -16.26 3.36 4.06
N TYR A 131 -15.24 3.31 3.19
CA TYR A 131 -14.48 4.51 2.79
C TYR A 131 -14.87 5.02 1.39
N PHE A 132 -15.32 4.14 0.51
CA PHE A 132 -15.71 4.51 -0.86
C PHE A 132 -17.21 4.34 -1.16
N GLY A 133 -18.01 3.89 -0.19
CA GLY A 133 -19.47 3.79 -0.35
C GLY A 133 -19.95 2.73 -1.35
N VAL A 134 -19.09 1.76 -1.71
CA VAL A 134 -19.44 0.70 -2.68
C VAL A 134 -20.61 -0.14 -2.16
N SER A 135 -21.59 -0.43 -3.02
CA SER A 135 -22.73 -1.27 -2.66
C SER A 135 -22.31 -2.72 -2.44
N GLU A 136 -23.08 -3.49 -1.66
CA GLU A 136 -22.75 -4.91 -1.44
C GLU A 136 -22.85 -5.71 -2.74
N GLU A 137 -23.84 -5.41 -3.57
CA GLU A 137 -24.01 -6.03 -4.88
C GLU A 137 -22.77 -5.84 -5.76
N GLN A 138 -22.30 -4.60 -5.91
CA GLN A 138 -21.09 -4.29 -6.68
C GLN A 138 -19.86 -4.96 -6.07
N ALA A 139 -19.73 -4.94 -4.73
CA ALA A 139 -18.60 -5.55 -4.05
C ALA A 139 -18.58 -7.07 -4.23
N PHE A 140 -19.72 -7.76 -4.18
CA PHE A 140 -19.81 -9.22 -4.31
C PHE A 140 -19.56 -9.73 -5.74
N GLN A 141 -19.75 -8.89 -6.75
CA GLN A 141 -19.35 -9.21 -8.13
C GLN A 141 -17.82 -9.29 -8.29
N VAL A 142 -17.08 -8.53 -7.47
CA VAL A 142 -15.61 -8.41 -7.58
C VAL A 142 -14.87 -9.21 -6.51
N LEU A 143 -15.40 -9.25 -5.28
CA LEU A 143 -14.74 -9.75 -4.09
C LEU A 143 -15.39 -11.03 -3.57
N ASN A 144 -14.57 -12.01 -3.21
CA ASN A 144 -15.04 -13.29 -2.68
C ASN A 144 -15.32 -13.21 -1.17
N VAL A 145 -16.38 -12.50 -0.78
CA VAL A 145 -16.70 -12.19 0.63
C VAL A 145 -18.12 -12.48 1.07
N LYS A 146 -19.04 -12.81 0.14
CA LYS A 146 -20.47 -12.97 0.40
C LYS A 146 -20.76 -13.92 1.56
N ASP A 147 -20.23 -15.14 1.51
CA ASP A 147 -20.44 -16.16 2.54
C ASP A 147 -19.84 -15.76 3.90
N SER A 148 -18.69 -15.07 3.87
CA SER A 148 -17.99 -14.65 5.09
C SER A 148 -18.67 -13.49 5.83
N ILE A 149 -19.49 -12.70 5.12
CA ILE A 149 -20.26 -11.59 5.68
C ILE A 149 -21.61 -12.08 6.16
N LEU A 150 -22.29 -12.91 5.36
CA LEU A 150 -23.57 -13.51 5.75
C LEU A 150 -23.46 -14.40 6.99
N ALA A 151 -22.34 -15.10 7.19
CA ALA A 151 -22.09 -15.91 8.38
C ALA A 151 -21.91 -15.12 9.70
N LYS A 152 -21.96 -13.79 9.67
CA LYS A 152 -21.81 -12.89 10.83
C LYS A 152 -23.10 -12.15 11.21
N ILE A 153 -24.17 -12.37 10.45
CA ILE A 153 -25.53 -11.84 10.68
C ILE A 153 -26.36 -12.98 11.26
#